data_AF-W2SXL9-F1
#
_entry.id   AF-W2SXL9-F1
#
_cell.length_a   1.000
_cell.length_b   1.000
_cell.length_c   1.000
_cell.angle_alpha   90.00
_cell.angle_beta   90.00
_cell.angle_gamma   90.00
#
_symmetry.space_group_name_H-M   'P 1'
#
loop_
_entity.id
_entity.type
_entity.pdbx_description
1 polymer ?
#
loop_
_entity_poly.entity_id
_entity_poly.type
_entity_poly.pdbx_seq_one_letter_code
_entity_poly.pdbx_strand_id
1 'polypeptide(L)'
;MKKETASITPYFPKSWPAEFQGENLMRFKVFLPLAMPTLLSAFTAHWNFFDKACLNWYTDFDEFNIEVNKGLEFWGEKISIFYEFNFGSYPYYRNYDENEPINGGHPQLCNLTAYLEVVKLNITKRIKDENFAGLAVIDFEHWRPLFDENGYQKMQVYQNVSIKIATEKYPHFTHDQIKEEAKKEYNEAAKGQYFSIVRKREFFLKTIEEARILRPNGKWGFYGFPYCDYDAGTSKKPSCTKTYQDWNNRMMFLFEASDALYPSIYLENKNTPEERSKYVKAILEEALRIANMFSPPLPIYAYTKIEYDSRTKIGNFYNAEDLCSTIKQPADIGVDGIIFWGSSNNIKQRCPFIEKEMDGTVGPCITSQSYVVDPADYKCDCDYGYSGDDCSKKDETITSSK
;
A
#
# COMPACT_ATOMS: atom_id res chain seq x y z
N MET A 1 28.96 67.64 4.42
CA MET A 1 27.66 67.58 5.12
C MET A 1 27.63 66.33 5.98
N LYS A 2 26.95 66.36 7.13
CA LYS A 2 26.80 65.23 8.09
C LYS A 2 25.91 64.10 7.50
N LYS A 3 25.93 62.83 7.93
CA LYS A 3 25.94 62.30 9.32
C LYS A 3 26.69 60.97 9.49
N GLU A 4 27.06 60.68 10.73
CA GLU A 4 27.58 59.40 11.21
C GLU A 4 26.50 58.32 11.40
N THR A 5 26.93 57.06 11.49
CA THR A 5 26.27 56.00 12.28
C THR A 5 27.29 55.35 13.21
N ALA A 6 26.95 55.24 14.49
CA ALA A 6 27.86 54.79 15.55
C ALA A 6 27.68 53.29 15.89
N SER A 7 28.78 52.65 16.30
CA SER A 7 28.79 51.29 16.84
C SER A 7 28.37 51.29 18.33
N ILE A 8 27.61 50.27 18.74
CA ILE A 8 27.19 50.08 20.13
C ILE A 8 27.74 48.75 20.65
N THR A 9 28.61 48.81 21.65
CA THR A 9 29.04 47.68 22.48
C THR A 9 28.38 47.77 23.87
N PRO A 10 27.68 46.72 24.35
CA PRO A 10 27.14 46.70 25.70
C PRO A 10 28.20 46.54 26.79
N TYR A 11 27.88 47.04 27.98
CA TYR A 11 28.77 47.30 29.11
C TYR A 11 28.59 46.26 30.24
N PHE A 12 29.68 45.82 30.88
CA PHE A 12 29.64 44.90 32.04
C PHE A 12 29.76 45.66 33.38
N PRO A 13 28.89 45.39 34.39
CA PRO A 13 29.08 45.86 35.77
C PRO A 13 29.61 44.81 36.76
N LYS A 14 30.14 45.32 37.88
CA LYS A 14 30.73 44.64 39.05
C LYS A 14 30.37 45.45 40.32
N SER A 15 30.27 44.91 41.54
CA SER A 15 30.41 43.52 42.03
C SER A 15 30.01 43.38 43.51
N TRP A 16 29.20 42.36 43.87
CA TRP A 16 29.15 41.72 45.23
C TRP A 16 28.56 42.60 46.38
N PRO A 17 28.15 42.07 47.57
CA PRO A 17 28.54 40.86 48.36
C PRO A 17 27.45 39.76 48.49
N ALA A 18 27.76 38.46 48.67
CA ALA A 18 28.20 37.70 49.88
C ALA A 18 27.08 37.58 50.97
N GLU A 19 26.75 36.43 51.59
CA GLU A 19 27.58 35.35 52.18
C GLU A 19 26.80 34.03 52.45
N PHE A 20 27.51 32.87 52.56
CA PHE A 20 27.16 31.60 53.27
C PHE A 20 25.85 30.82 52.91
N GLN A 21 25.68 29.51 53.10
CA GLN A 21 26.55 28.31 53.14
C GLN A 21 25.63 27.07 53.03
N GLY A 22 26.11 25.93 52.50
CA GLY A 22 25.62 24.60 52.92
C GLY A 22 24.50 23.88 52.12
N GLU A 23 24.82 22.61 51.83
CA GLU A 23 23.93 21.42 51.84
C GLU A 23 23.11 20.98 50.60
N ASN A 24 22.98 19.65 50.53
CA ASN A 24 22.46 18.86 49.42
C ASN A 24 20.95 19.04 49.20
N LEU A 25 20.54 19.24 47.95
CA LEU A 25 19.18 18.98 47.49
C LEU A 25 19.21 18.15 46.20
N MET A 26 18.75 16.90 46.29
CA MET A 26 18.53 16.05 45.13
C MET A 26 17.56 16.75 44.17
N ARG A 27 17.98 16.99 42.93
CA ARG A 27 17.05 17.41 41.88
C ARG A 27 16.16 16.23 41.49
N PHE A 28 15.00 16.13 42.12
CA PHE A 28 13.87 15.42 41.54
C PHE A 28 13.59 16.04 40.16
N LYS A 29 13.88 15.28 39.10
CA LYS A 29 13.33 15.59 37.78
C LYS A 29 11.83 15.35 37.86
N VAL A 30 11.06 16.43 37.97
CA VAL A 30 9.63 16.38 37.68
C VAL A 30 9.51 15.99 36.21
N PHE A 31 9.17 14.72 35.97
CA PHE A 31 8.66 14.31 34.67
C PHE A 31 7.33 15.02 34.48
N LEU A 32 7.33 16.09 33.69
CA LEU A 32 6.11 16.45 32.97
C LEU A 32 5.75 15.19 32.16
N PRO A 33 4.53 14.63 32.28
CA PRO A 33 4.08 13.67 31.29
C PRO A 33 4.08 14.42 29.96
N LEU A 34 4.83 13.90 28.97
CA LEU A 34 4.49 14.23 27.59
C LEU A 34 3.02 13.83 27.46
N ALA A 35 2.15 14.78 27.16
CA ALA A 35 0.85 14.45 26.63
C ALA A 35 1.12 13.62 25.37
N MET A 36 0.81 12.32 25.42
CA MET A 36 0.77 11.52 24.20
C MET A 36 -0.16 12.24 23.23
N PRO A 37 0.19 12.32 21.93
CA PRO A 37 -0.78 12.73 20.92
C PRO A 37 -1.90 11.67 20.89
N THR A 38 -2.96 11.89 21.67
CA THR A 38 -4.18 11.08 21.64
C THR A 38 -4.94 11.43 20.36
N LEU A 39 -4.52 10.80 19.27
CA LEU A 39 -5.27 10.65 18.03
C LEU A 39 -4.68 9.40 17.35
N LEU A 40 -5.19 8.24 17.79
CA LEU A 40 -5.23 7.08 16.90
C LEU A 40 -5.90 7.55 15.60
N SER A 41 -5.23 7.31 14.47
CA SER A 41 -5.86 7.37 13.16
C SER A 41 -7.10 6.49 13.24
N ALA A 42 -8.29 7.08 13.10
CA ALA A 42 -9.52 6.29 13.14
C ALA A 42 -9.50 5.34 11.95
N PHE A 43 -9.68 4.03 12.18
CA PHE A 43 -9.76 3.05 11.11
C PHE A 43 -10.88 3.45 10.14
N THR A 44 -10.55 3.63 8.86
CA THR A 44 -11.51 4.07 7.83
C THR A 44 -11.76 3.00 6.77
N ALA A 45 -13.03 2.81 6.39
CA ALA A 45 -13.40 2.01 5.23
C ALA A 45 -13.67 2.92 4.04
N HIS A 46 -13.20 2.55 2.84
CA HIS A 46 -13.38 3.32 1.60
C HIS A 46 -14.05 2.46 0.52
N TRP A 47 -14.97 3.04 -0.24
CA TRP A 47 -15.68 2.35 -1.32
C TRP A 47 -15.12 2.69 -2.70
N ASN A 48 -14.63 1.68 -3.42
CA ASN A 48 -13.99 1.82 -4.73
C ASN A 48 -14.57 0.85 -5.79
N PHE A 49 -15.88 0.88 -5.96
CA PHE A 49 -16.61 0.12 -6.97
C PHE A 49 -16.96 0.97 -8.20
N PHE A 50 -17.11 0.34 -9.37
CA PHE A 50 -17.65 0.98 -10.58
C PHE A 50 -19.19 0.87 -10.65
N ASP A 51 -19.86 1.18 -9.55
CA ASP A 51 -21.27 0.91 -9.30
C ASP A 51 -22.18 2.13 -9.44
N LYS A 52 -21.71 3.22 -10.06
CA LYS A 52 -22.59 4.27 -10.62
C LYS A 52 -23.69 3.76 -11.56
N ALA A 53 -23.54 2.54 -12.08
CA ALA A 53 -24.58 1.84 -12.85
C ALA A 53 -25.70 1.23 -11.99
N CYS A 54 -25.57 1.26 -10.66
CA CYS A 54 -26.47 0.68 -9.67
C CYS A 54 -27.46 1.66 -9.03
N LEU A 55 -27.62 2.90 -9.53
CA LEU A 55 -28.48 3.96 -8.96
C LEU A 55 -29.96 3.60 -8.65
N ASN A 56 -30.44 2.42 -9.04
CA ASN A 56 -31.76 1.89 -8.68
C ASN A 56 -31.74 0.98 -7.43
N TRP A 57 -30.56 0.78 -6.85
CA TRP A 57 -30.26 -0.01 -5.65
C TRP A 57 -29.51 0.91 -4.69
N TYR A 58 -29.85 0.87 -3.41
CA TYR A 58 -29.43 1.86 -2.42
C TYR A 58 -28.81 1.17 -1.21
N THR A 59 -27.52 1.44 -1.00
CA THR A 59 -26.79 1.10 0.23
C THR A 59 -26.49 2.39 0.97
N ASP A 60 -26.82 2.43 2.27
CA ASP A 60 -26.49 3.57 3.12
C ASP A 60 -25.04 3.46 3.63
N PHE A 61 -24.10 3.96 2.82
CA PHE A 61 -22.69 3.97 3.17
C PHE A 61 -22.37 4.85 4.40
N ASP A 62 -23.18 5.88 4.68
CA ASP A 62 -23.02 6.75 5.84
C ASP A 62 -23.43 6.01 7.12
N GLU A 63 -24.53 5.24 7.11
CA GLU A 63 -24.88 4.31 8.19
C GLU A 63 -23.71 3.36 8.49
N PHE A 64 -23.04 2.86 7.43
CA PHE A 64 -21.93 1.93 7.55
C PHE A 64 -20.55 2.54 7.87
N ASN A 65 -20.44 3.86 8.04
CA ASN A 65 -19.17 4.59 8.19
C ASN A 65 -18.16 4.30 7.06
N ILE A 66 -18.65 4.08 5.84
CA ILE A 66 -17.84 3.83 4.64
C ILE A 66 -17.71 5.12 3.85
N GLU A 67 -16.48 5.62 3.69
CA GLU A 67 -16.21 6.78 2.85
C GLU A 67 -16.43 6.44 1.36
N VAL A 68 -17.42 7.08 0.75
CA VAL A 68 -17.73 6.93 -0.67
C VAL A 68 -17.63 8.28 -1.39
N ASN A 69 -17.17 8.24 -2.64
CA ASN A 69 -17.17 9.42 -3.51
C ASN A 69 -18.59 9.90 -3.80
N LYS A 70 -18.81 11.22 -3.75
CA LYS A 70 -20.09 11.87 -4.03
C LYS A 70 -20.72 11.36 -5.34
N GLY A 71 -21.93 10.82 -5.23
CA GLY A 71 -22.70 10.33 -6.38
C GLY A 71 -22.17 9.03 -7.00
N LEU A 72 -21.41 8.23 -6.23
CA LEU A 72 -20.77 6.98 -6.66
C LEU A 72 -19.83 7.18 -7.86
N GLU A 73 -19.18 8.34 -7.95
CA GLU A 73 -18.19 8.60 -9.00
C GLU A 73 -16.94 7.75 -8.75
N PHE A 74 -16.45 7.05 -9.78
CA PHE A 74 -15.27 6.19 -9.65
C PHE A 74 -13.96 6.96 -9.38
N TRP A 75 -13.94 8.26 -9.73
CA TRP A 75 -12.92 9.22 -9.35
C TRP A 75 -13.60 10.37 -8.63
N GLY A 76 -13.28 10.57 -7.35
CA GLY A 76 -13.87 11.62 -6.52
C GLY A 76 -12.95 12.01 -5.37
N GLU A 77 -13.52 12.68 -4.37
CA GLU A 77 -12.83 13.31 -3.24
C GLU A 77 -12.34 12.35 -2.15
N LYS A 78 -12.89 11.14 -2.06
CA LYS A 78 -12.47 10.11 -1.09
C LYS A 78 -11.38 9.22 -1.66
N ILE A 79 -11.59 8.70 -2.87
CA ILE A 79 -10.63 7.80 -3.53
C ILE A 79 -10.61 7.97 -5.06
N SER A 80 -9.43 7.82 -5.65
CA SER A 80 -9.21 7.85 -7.10
C SER A 80 -8.10 6.87 -7.50
N ILE A 81 -8.45 5.83 -8.26
CA ILE A 81 -7.50 4.80 -8.77
C ILE A 81 -7.20 4.96 -10.27
N PHE A 82 -5.94 4.81 -10.65
CA PHE A 82 -5.44 5.01 -12.01
C PHE A 82 -4.84 3.72 -12.58
N TYR A 83 -5.68 2.96 -13.30
CA TYR A 83 -5.28 1.74 -14.02
C TYR A 83 -4.30 2.02 -15.17
N GLU A 84 -3.22 1.24 -15.25
CA GLU A 84 -2.13 1.29 -16.23
C GLU A 84 -2.54 1.65 -17.67
N PHE A 85 -3.48 0.92 -18.28
CA PHE A 85 -3.86 1.15 -19.68
C PHE A 85 -4.70 2.42 -19.91
N ASN A 86 -5.08 3.10 -18.84
CA ASN A 86 -5.87 4.34 -18.84
C ASN A 86 -5.15 5.49 -18.11
N PHE A 87 -3.86 5.33 -17.82
CA PHE A 87 -3.02 6.27 -17.08
C PHE A 87 -1.67 6.51 -17.76
N GLY A 88 -1.53 7.68 -18.38
CA GLY A 88 -0.38 7.95 -19.26
C GLY A 88 -0.43 7.12 -20.55
N SER A 89 0.67 7.11 -21.30
CA SER A 89 0.91 6.15 -22.39
C SER A 89 1.76 4.98 -21.90
N TYR A 90 1.25 4.21 -20.92
CA TYR A 90 1.99 3.14 -20.25
C TYR A 90 2.58 2.13 -21.27
N PRO A 91 3.88 1.77 -21.17
CA PRO A 91 4.54 0.88 -22.14
C PRO A 91 4.34 -0.58 -21.76
N TYR A 92 3.86 -1.40 -22.70
CA TYR A 92 3.64 -2.83 -22.45
C TYR A 92 3.65 -3.68 -23.72
N TYR A 93 3.94 -4.97 -23.57
CA TYR A 93 3.73 -5.96 -24.63
C TYR A 93 2.29 -6.46 -24.59
N ARG A 94 1.54 -6.25 -25.68
CA ARG A 94 0.20 -6.83 -25.84
C ARG A 94 0.33 -8.35 -25.82
N ASN A 95 -0.59 -9.01 -25.10
CA ASN A 95 -0.56 -10.46 -24.86
C ASN A 95 0.75 -11.02 -24.23
N TYR A 96 1.68 -10.16 -23.80
CA TYR A 96 3.06 -10.49 -23.45
C TYR A 96 3.92 -11.02 -24.62
N ASP A 97 3.59 -10.66 -25.86
CA ASP A 97 4.40 -10.95 -27.05
C ASP A 97 5.39 -9.81 -27.34
N GLU A 98 6.69 -10.12 -27.44
CA GLU A 98 7.73 -9.11 -27.76
C GLU A 98 7.54 -8.43 -29.12
N ASN A 99 6.77 -9.05 -30.02
CA ASN A 99 6.44 -8.55 -31.35
C ASN A 99 5.23 -7.60 -31.36
N GLU A 100 4.49 -7.47 -30.25
CA GLU A 100 3.35 -6.54 -30.11
C GLU A 100 3.62 -5.40 -29.09
N PRO A 101 4.69 -4.59 -29.22
CA PRO A 101 5.00 -3.50 -28.30
C PRO A 101 4.01 -2.34 -28.42
N ILE A 102 3.42 -1.94 -27.30
CA ILE A 102 2.58 -0.74 -27.16
C ILE A 102 3.38 0.33 -26.40
N ASN A 103 3.41 1.56 -26.92
CA ASN A 103 4.19 2.69 -26.40
C ASN A 103 5.70 2.37 -26.18
N GLY A 104 6.28 1.55 -27.08
CA GLY A 104 7.66 1.05 -26.98
C GLY A 104 7.80 -0.29 -26.26
N GLY A 105 6.73 -0.83 -25.68
CA GLY A 105 6.68 -2.15 -25.04
C GLY A 105 7.35 -2.23 -23.67
N HIS A 106 8.40 -1.44 -23.44
CA HIS A 106 9.29 -1.55 -22.29
C HIS A 106 9.67 -0.16 -21.73
N PRO A 107 9.82 0.03 -20.40
CA PRO A 107 10.24 1.31 -19.82
C PRO A 107 11.50 1.95 -20.43
N GLN A 108 12.56 1.20 -20.77
CA GLN A 108 13.76 1.76 -21.43
C GLN A 108 13.57 2.19 -22.89
N LEU A 109 12.45 1.80 -23.51
CA LEU A 109 12.13 2.07 -24.91
C LEU A 109 10.95 3.06 -25.06
N CYS A 110 10.39 3.54 -23.94
CA CYS A 110 9.25 4.46 -23.94
C CYS A 110 9.68 5.94 -23.97
N ASN A 111 8.83 6.80 -24.52
CA ASN A 111 9.00 8.25 -24.41
C ASN A 111 8.39 8.73 -23.08
N LEU A 112 9.21 8.82 -22.03
CA LEU A 112 8.77 9.23 -20.69
C LEU A 112 8.14 10.63 -20.69
N THR A 113 8.66 11.58 -21.46
CA THR A 113 8.11 12.95 -21.49
C THR A 113 6.67 12.94 -22.03
N ALA A 114 6.43 12.28 -23.16
CA ALA A 114 5.08 12.15 -23.72
C ALA A 114 4.15 11.35 -22.78
N TYR A 115 4.68 10.34 -22.09
CA TYR A 115 3.95 9.61 -21.06
C TYR A 115 3.52 10.53 -19.90
N LEU A 116 4.42 11.35 -19.36
CA LEU A 116 4.15 12.27 -18.24
C LEU A 116 3.16 13.38 -18.62
N GLU A 117 3.21 13.88 -19.85
CA GLU A 117 2.19 14.81 -20.37
C GLU A 117 0.78 14.20 -20.33
N VAL A 118 0.65 12.92 -20.71
CA VAL A 118 -0.64 12.21 -20.62
C VAL A 118 -1.01 11.93 -19.16
N VAL A 119 -0.07 11.58 -18.28
CA VAL A 119 -0.31 11.46 -16.82
C VAL A 119 -0.88 12.77 -16.26
N LYS A 120 -0.25 13.91 -16.54
CA LYS A 120 -0.69 15.24 -16.12
C LYS A 120 -2.14 15.52 -16.57
N LEU A 121 -2.44 15.29 -17.84
CA LEU A 121 -3.80 15.43 -18.37
C LEU A 121 -4.80 14.47 -17.70
N ASN A 122 -4.37 13.26 -17.38
CA ASN A 122 -5.19 12.22 -16.77
C ASN A 122 -5.56 12.54 -15.31
N ILE A 123 -4.61 13.06 -14.52
CA ILE A 123 -4.84 13.50 -13.14
C ILE A 123 -5.76 14.72 -13.13
N THR A 124 -5.39 15.79 -13.84
CA THR A 124 -6.14 17.05 -13.88
C THR A 124 -7.58 16.88 -14.36
N LYS A 125 -7.83 15.92 -15.27
CA LYS A 125 -9.19 15.60 -15.75
C LYS A 125 -10.04 14.85 -14.72
N ARG A 126 -9.45 13.93 -13.95
CA ARG A 126 -10.16 13.02 -13.05
C ARG A 126 -10.30 13.61 -11.64
N ILE A 127 -9.20 14.07 -11.06
CA ILE A 127 -9.17 14.75 -9.76
C ILE A 127 -9.18 16.26 -10.03
N LYS A 128 -10.37 16.87 -10.09
CA LYS A 128 -10.50 18.30 -10.45
C LYS A 128 -10.05 19.26 -9.34
N ASP A 129 -10.25 18.88 -8.08
CA ASP A 129 -9.80 19.68 -6.94
C ASP A 129 -8.28 19.57 -6.80
N GLU A 130 -7.59 20.71 -6.77
CA GLU A 130 -6.13 20.77 -6.59
C GLU A 130 -5.74 20.52 -5.13
N ASN A 131 -6.65 20.76 -4.18
CA ASN A 131 -6.44 20.52 -2.75
C ASN A 131 -6.83 19.10 -2.31
N PHE A 132 -7.20 18.22 -3.25
CA PHE A 132 -7.60 16.83 -3.01
C PHE A 132 -6.71 16.14 -1.96
N ALA A 133 -7.34 15.61 -0.91
CA ALA A 133 -6.67 14.98 0.23
C ALA A 133 -7.12 13.51 0.49
N GLY A 134 -7.80 12.91 -0.49
CA GLY A 134 -8.23 11.51 -0.43
C GLY A 134 -7.11 10.52 -0.81
N LEU A 135 -7.49 9.26 -0.99
CA LEU A 135 -6.63 8.17 -1.41
C LEU A 135 -6.40 8.21 -2.93
N ALA A 136 -5.14 8.25 -3.38
CA ALA A 136 -4.78 8.32 -4.80
C ALA A 136 -3.87 7.15 -5.18
N VAL A 137 -4.41 6.21 -5.95
CA VAL A 137 -3.80 4.89 -6.14
C VAL A 137 -3.37 4.73 -7.59
N ILE A 138 -2.09 4.44 -7.82
CA ILE A 138 -1.55 4.12 -9.14
C ILE A 138 -1.50 2.60 -9.26
N ASP A 139 -2.18 2.05 -10.27
CA ASP A 139 -2.35 0.60 -10.42
C ASP A 139 -1.61 0.10 -11.67
N PHE A 140 -0.39 -0.37 -11.44
CA PHE A 140 0.54 -0.92 -12.44
C PHE A 140 0.81 -2.40 -12.14
N GLU A 141 0.21 -3.28 -12.94
CA GLU A 141 0.24 -4.72 -12.73
C GLU A 141 0.99 -5.50 -13.80
N HIS A 142 1.00 -5.01 -15.04
CA HIS A 142 1.47 -5.76 -16.21
C HIS A 142 2.99 -5.95 -16.24
N TRP A 143 3.73 -5.26 -15.36
CA TRP A 143 5.12 -5.58 -15.00
C TRP A 143 5.52 -5.07 -13.61
N ARG A 144 6.54 -5.67 -12.98
CA ARG A 144 6.96 -5.37 -11.59
C ARG A 144 8.24 -4.51 -11.50
N PRO A 145 8.47 -3.68 -10.45
CA PRO A 145 9.56 -2.70 -10.41
C PRO A 145 10.97 -3.27 -10.51
N LEU A 146 11.22 -4.48 -9.99
CA LEU A 146 12.53 -5.14 -10.05
C LEU A 146 12.58 -6.21 -11.14
N PHE A 147 13.72 -6.31 -11.82
CA PHE A 147 13.97 -7.31 -12.86
C PHE A 147 13.63 -8.73 -12.41
N ASP A 148 14.05 -9.10 -11.21
CA ASP A 148 13.89 -10.45 -10.66
C ASP A 148 12.41 -10.85 -10.47
N GLU A 149 11.53 -9.89 -10.15
CA GLU A 149 10.09 -10.12 -9.95
C GLU A 149 9.35 -10.45 -11.27
N ASN A 150 9.94 -10.14 -12.42
CA ASN A 150 9.33 -10.35 -13.73
C ASN A 150 9.68 -11.74 -14.32
N GLY A 151 10.33 -12.62 -13.56
CA GLY A 151 10.71 -13.97 -14.03
C GLY A 151 9.56 -14.98 -14.10
N TYR A 152 8.35 -14.61 -13.68
CA TYR A 152 7.23 -15.53 -13.53
C TYR A 152 6.22 -15.43 -14.68
N GLN A 153 5.80 -16.60 -15.16
CA GLN A 153 4.75 -16.77 -16.17
C GLN A 153 4.96 -15.85 -17.39
N LYS A 154 3.94 -15.04 -17.74
CA LYS A 154 3.93 -14.21 -18.94
C LYS A 154 4.84 -12.98 -18.83
N MET A 155 5.18 -12.52 -17.62
CA MET A 155 6.05 -11.36 -17.42
C MET A 155 7.51 -11.59 -17.86
N GLN A 156 7.90 -12.84 -18.14
CA GLN A 156 9.26 -13.18 -18.56
C GLN A 156 9.73 -12.41 -19.82
N VAL A 157 8.79 -11.96 -20.67
CA VAL A 157 9.09 -11.07 -21.82
C VAL A 157 9.91 -9.83 -21.43
N TYR A 158 9.70 -9.25 -20.24
CA TYR A 158 10.47 -8.09 -19.78
C TYR A 158 11.92 -8.44 -19.41
N GLN A 159 12.16 -9.64 -18.88
CA GLN A 159 13.53 -10.11 -18.67
C GLN A 159 14.21 -10.40 -20.01
N ASN A 160 13.51 -11.09 -20.92
CA ASN A 160 14.04 -11.47 -22.24
C ASN A 160 14.44 -10.25 -23.07
N VAL A 161 13.56 -9.24 -23.18
CA VAL A 161 13.88 -8.03 -23.94
C VAL A 161 14.98 -7.20 -23.26
N SER A 162 15.03 -7.15 -21.94
CA SER A 162 16.14 -6.47 -21.24
C SER A 162 17.49 -7.15 -21.48
N ILE A 163 17.50 -8.49 -21.52
CA ILE A 163 18.69 -9.29 -21.91
C ILE A 163 19.06 -9.02 -23.37
N LYS A 164 18.09 -8.91 -24.28
CA LYS A 164 18.30 -8.58 -25.70
C LYS A 164 18.94 -7.20 -25.87
N ILE A 165 18.38 -6.17 -25.22
CA ILE A 165 18.94 -4.80 -25.20
C ILE A 165 20.38 -4.80 -24.68
N ALA A 166 20.65 -5.51 -23.57
CA ALA A 166 22.01 -5.62 -23.04
C ALA A 166 22.96 -6.38 -24.00
N THR A 167 22.48 -7.42 -24.68
CA THR A 167 23.27 -8.19 -25.66
C THR A 167 23.68 -7.33 -26.86
N GLU A 168 22.75 -6.54 -27.40
CA GLU A 168 23.00 -5.61 -28.51
C GLU A 168 23.99 -4.50 -28.10
N LYS A 169 23.92 -4.05 -26.84
CA LYS A 169 24.77 -2.98 -26.29
C LYS A 169 26.17 -3.44 -25.88
N TYR A 170 26.33 -4.70 -25.45
CA TYR A 170 27.58 -5.25 -24.92
C TYR A 170 27.99 -6.55 -25.65
N PRO A 171 28.24 -6.52 -26.98
CA PRO A 171 28.43 -7.72 -27.81
C PRO A 171 29.68 -8.57 -27.49
N HIS A 172 30.53 -8.12 -26.55
CA HIS A 172 31.73 -8.82 -26.09
C HIS A 172 31.59 -9.42 -24.67
N PHE A 173 30.45 -9.23 -24.01
CA PHE A 173 30.22 -9.74 -22.66
C PHE A 173 29.77 -11.20 -22.68
N THR A 174 30.09 -11.96 -21.63
CA THR A 174 29.56 -13.31 -21.43
C THR A 174 28.08 -13.28 -21.09
N HIS A 175 27.39 -14.41 -21.25
CA HIS A 175 25.95 -14.51 -20.96
C HIS A 175 25.58 -14.07 -19.52
N ASP A 176 26.43 -14.36 -18.54
CA ASP A 176 26.19 -13.96 -17.14
C ASP A 176 26.46 -12.47 -16.92
N GLN A 177 27.48 -11.90 -17.58
CA GLN A 177 27.71 -10.45 -17.59
C GLN A 177 26.55 -9.70 -18.27
N ILE A 178 25.99 -10.24 -19.35
CA ILE A 178 24.79 -9.71 -20.01
C ILE A 178 23.58 -9.72 -19.07
N LYS A 179 23.36 -10.79 -18.31
CA LYS A 179 22.27 -10.86 -17.32
C LYS A 179 22.45 -9.84 -16.20
N GLU A 180 23.66 -9.70 -15.68
CA GLU A 180 23.98 -8.71 -14.64
C GLU A 180 23.74 -7.27 -15.15
N GLU A 181 24.22 -6.91 -16.35
CA GLU A 181 23.95 -5.60 -16.92
C GLU A 181 22.48 -5.39 -17.30
N ALA A 182 21.77 -6.39 -17.82
CA ALA A 182 20.32 -6.30 -18.07
C ALA A 182 19.55 -6.03 -16.78
N LYS A 183 19.85 -6.77 -15.71
CA LYS A 183 19.28 -6.59 -14.37
C LYS A 183 19.61 -5.22 -13.79
N LYS A 184 20.84 -4.76 -13.94
CA LYS A 184 21.32 -3.45 -13.48
C LYS A 184 20.65 -2.30 -14.23
N GLU A 185 20.61 -2.34 -15.57
CA GLU A 185 19.97 -1.29 -16.38
C GLU A 185 18.46 -1.21 -16.17
N TYR A 186 17.80 -2.34 -15.92
CA TYR A 186 16.40 -2.39 -15.51
C TYR A 186 16.17 -1.74 -14.13
N ASN A 187 16.99 -2.14 -13.14
CA ASN A 187 16.79 -1.80 -11.73
C ASN A 187 17.35 -0.43 -11.33
N GLU A 188 18.31 0.15 -12.06
CA GLU A 188 18.89 1.44 -11.69
C GLU A 188 17.91 2.60 -11.98
N ALA A 189 17.99 3.67 -11.21
CA ALA A 189 17.45 4.98 -11.61
C ALA A 189 18.57 5.74 -12.35
N ALA A 190 18.24 6.46 -13.42
CA ALA A 190 19.24 7.27 -14.12
C ALA A 190 19.67 8.48 -13.26
N LYS A 191 20.75 8.33 -12.48
CA LYS A 191 21.43 9.48 -11.86
C LYS A 191 22.38 10.14 -12.87
N GLY A 192 21.85 11.03 -13.71
CA GLY A 192 22.67 11.89 -14.57
C GLY A 192 21.86 12.75 -15.53
N GLN A 193 22.26 14.02 -15.69
CA GLN A 193 21.67 14.96 -16.66
C GLN A 193 21.92 14.60 -18.14
N TYR A 194 22.62 13.50 -18.42
CA TYR A 194 23.03 13.09 -19.76
C TYR A 194 23.06 11.55 -19.89
N PHE A 195 21.91 10.91 -20.07
CA PHE A 195 21.76 9.83 -21.05
C PHE A 195 20.29 9.58 -21.40
N SER A 196 20.00 9.42 -22.69
CA SER A 196 18.63 9.29 -23.24
C SER A 196 18.06 7.86 -23.08
N ILE A 197 18.15 7.28 -21.89
CA ILE A 197 17.59 5.97 -21.56
C ILE A 197 16.84 6.08 -20.24
N VAL A 198 15.52 6.17 -20.33
CA VAL A 198 14.60 6.09 -19.19
C VAL A 198 14.80 4.74 -18.50
N ARG A 199 14.84 4.70 -17.17
CA ARG A 199 14.94 3.41 -16.46
C ARG A 199 13.68 3.10 -15.65
N LYS A 200 13.52 1.84 -15.22
CA LYS A 200 12.25 1.42 -14.63
C LYS A 200 11.93 2.12 -13.32
N ARG A 201 12.94 2.26 -12.43
CA ARG A 201 12.79 3.06 -11.21
C ARG A 201 12.39 4.50 -11.52
N GLU A 202 13.02 5.11 -12.52
CA GLU A 202 12.72 6.48 -12.95
C GLU A 202 11.29 6.62 -13.47
N PHE A 203 10.75 5.65 -14.21
CA PHE A 203 9.36 5.65 -14.64
C PHE A 203 8.38 5.71 -13.44
N PHE A 204 8.55 4.83 -12.45
CA PHE A 204 7.72 4.84 -11.23
C PHE A 204 7.86 6.17 -10.48
N LEU A 205 9.09 6.59 -10.19
CA LEU A 205 9.41 7.81 -9.44
C LEU A 205 8.83 9.05 -10.13
N LYS A 206 9.09 9.24 -11.43
CA LYS A 206 8.60 10.41 -12.17
C LYS A 206 7.08 10.45 -12.29
N THR A 207 6.43 9.28 -12.35
CA THR A 207 4.96 9.20 -12.33
C THR A 207 4.40 9.74 -11.01
N ILE A 208 4.88 9.24 -9.87
CA ILE A 208 4.35 9.65 -8.56
C ILE A 208 4.83 11.06 -8.15
N GLU A 209 6.02 11.49 -8.58
CA GLU A 209 6.48 12.87 -8.45
C GLU A 209 5.53 13.85 -9.17
N GLU A 210 5.20 13.63 -10.46
CA GLU A 210 4.25 14.48 -11.19
C GLU A 210 2.86 14.45 -10.53
N ALA A 211 2.43 13.28 -10.03
CA ALA A 211 1.15 13.14 -9.34
C ALA A 211 1.07 13.95 -8.04
N ARG A 212 2.11 13.89 -7.20
CA ARG A 212 2.24 14.66 -5.95
C ARG A 212 2.42 16.15 -6.21
N ILE A 213 3.12 16.54 -7.29
CA ILE A 213 3.20 17.96 -7.72
C ILE A 213 1.81 18.51 -8.07
N LEU A 214 0.97 17.71 -8.73
CA LEU A 214 -0.36 18.14 -9.15
C LEU A 214 -1.37 18.11 -7.99
N ARG A 215 -1.31 17.11 -7.10
CA ARG A 215 -2.26 16.92 -5.98
C ARG A 215 -1.49 16.66 -4.69
N PRO A 216 -0.89 17.71 -4.08
CA PRO A 216 0.11 17.57 -3.01
C PRO A 216 -0.44 17.10 -1.67
N ASN A 217 -1.75 17.20 -1.43
CA ASN A 217 -2.39 16.69 -0.21
C ASN A 217 -2.89 15.25 -0.39
N GLY A 218 -2.89 14.72 -1.62
CA GLY A 218 -3.40 13.39 -1.92
C GLY A 218 -2.48 12.33 -1.34
N LYS A 219 -3.05 11.29 -0.74
CA LYS A 219 -2.27 10.14 -0.27
C LYS A 219 -1.91 9.29 -1.48
N TRP A 220 -0.76 9.56 -2.11
CA TRP A 220 -0.34 8.84 -3.31
C TRP A 220 0.40 7.54 -2.97
N GLY A 221 0.15 6.49 -3.73
CA GLY A 221 0.89 5.23 -3.62
C GLY A 221 0.53 4.24 -4.72
N PHE A 222 1.16 3.07 -4.68
CA PHE A 222 1.01 2.02 -5.70
C PHE A 222 0.20 0.84 -5.18
N TYR A 223 -0.81 0.42 -5.95
CA TYR A 223 -1.66 -0.73 -5.62
C TYR A 223 -0.83 -2.03 -5.49
N GLY A 224 -1.17 -2.82 -4.48
CA GLY A 224 -0.59 -4.13 -4.20
C GLY A 224 0.70 -4.08 -3.38
N PHE A 225 1.33 -2.91 -3.18
CA PHE A 225 2.61 -2.80 -2.49
C PHE A 225 2.46 -2.50 -0.99
N PRO A 226 3.32 -3.07 -0.12
CA PRO A 226 4.36 -4.07 -0.43
C PRO A 226 3.79 -5.45 -0.76
N TYR A 227 4.53 -6.23 -1.57
CA TYR A 227 4.11 -7.59 -1.92
C TYR A 227 4.49 -8.62 -0.87
N CYS A 228 3.71 -9.70 -0.81
CA CYS A 228 3.98 -10.92 -0.09
C CYS A 228 3.88 -12.12 -1.06
N ASP A 229 4.27 -13.30 -0.62
CA ASP A 229 3.98 -14.55 -1.34
C ASP A 229 2.45 -14.73 -1.53
N TYR A 230 2.01 -14.98 -2.77
CA TYR A 230 0.60 -15.27 -3.09
C TYR A 230 0.06 -16.57 -2.43
N ASP A 231 0.94 -17.37 -1.84
CA ASP A 231 0.69 -18.59 -1.06
C ASP A 231 1.20 -18.49 0.40
N ALA A 232 1.31 -17.26 0.92
CA ALA A 232 1.54 -17.00 2.35
C ALA A 232 0.37 -17.51 3.21
N GLY A 233 0.61 -17.64 4.51
CA GLY A 233 -0.35 -18.18 5.49
C GLY A 233 -0.44 -19.71 5.52
N THR A 234 0.23 -20.40 4.60
CA THR A 234 0.31 -21.87 4.56
C THR A 234 1.35 -22.40 5.54
N SER A 235 1.27 -23.69 5.89
CA SER A 235 2.26 -24.35 6.78
C SER A 235 3.71 -24.29 6.27
N LYS A 236 3.92 -24.10 4.97
CA LYS A 236 5.24 -23.93 4.34
C LYS A 236 5.72 -22.48 4.32
N LYS A 237 4.80 -21.53 4.35
CA LYS A 237 5.04 -20.07 4.28
C LYS A 237 4.12 -19.35 5.28
N PRO A 238 4.34 -19.50 6.59
CA PRO A 238 3.44 -18.93 7.59
C PRO A 238 3.41 -17.39 7.58
N SER A 239 4.46 -16.76 7.03
CA SER A 239 4.58 -15.32 6.80
C SER A 239 5.31 -15.04 5.48
N CYS A 240 5.41 -13.77 5.06
CA CYS A 240 6.10 -13.39 3.82
C CYS A 240 7.56 -13.84 3.83
N THR A 241 7.97 -14.55 2.78
CA THR A 241 9.32 -15.12 2.71
C THR A 241 10.39 -14.05 2.63
N LYS A 242 11.61 -14.42 3.04
CA LYS A 242 12.79 -13.54 2.98
C LYS A 242 13.02 -12.95 1.57
N THR A 243 12.69 -13.70 0.52
CA THR A 243 12.76 -13.23 -0.88
C THR A 243 11.88 -12.01 -1.13
N TYR A 244 10.60 -12.06 -0.72
CA TYR A 244 9.68 -10.92 -0.86
C TYR A 244 10.10 -9.76 0.03
N GLN A 245 10.50 -10.02 1.28
CA GLN A 245 11.03 -8.97 2.16
C GLN A 245 12.23 -8.26 1.54
N ASP A 246 13.15 -8.98 0.90
CA ASP A 246 14.33 -8.41 0.25
C ASP A 246 14.01 -7.69 -1.07
N TRP A 247 12.97 -8.10 -1.80
CA TRP A 247 12.43 -7.31 -2.90
C TRP A 247 11.82 -6.00 -2.39
N ASN A 248 10.99 -6.04 -1.35
CA ASN A 248 10.43 -4.82 -0.74
C ASN A 248 11.55 -3.89 -0.21
N ASN A 249 12.58 -4.43 0.44
CA ASN A 249 13.75 -3.65 0.88
C ASN A 249 14.54 -3.03 -0.30
N ARG A 250 14.55 -3.66 -1.48
CA ARG A 250 15.11 -3.10 -2.73
C ARG A 250 14.16 -2.12 -3.42
N MET A 251 12.90 -2.07 -3.00
CA MET A 251 11.85 -1.15 -3.45
C MET A 251 11.64 0.04 -2.50
N MET A 252 12.51 0.27 -1.50
CA MET A 252 12.43 1.45 -0.63
C MET A 252 12.28 2.78 -1.38
N PHE A 253 12.89 2.94 -2.56
CA PHE A 253 12.69 4.11 -3.43
C PHE A 253 11.22 4.39 -3.79
N LEU A 254 10.39 3.34 -3.92
CA LEU A 254 8.97 3.44 -4.24
C LEU A 254 8.17 3.92 -3.03
N PHE A 255 8.52 3.40 -1.85
CA PHE A 255 7.89 3.75 -0.57
C PHE A 255 8.30 5.16 -0.12
N GLU A 256 9.57 5.55 -0.27
CA GLU A 256 10.08 6.91 -0.06
C GLU A 256 9.38 7.97 -0.93
N ALA A 257 8.93 7.56 -2.12
CA ALA A 257 8.21 8.43 -3.05
C ALA A 257 6.69 8.45 -2.84
N SER A 258 6.15 7.60 -1.97
CA SER A 258 4.72 7.45 -1.67
C SER A 258 4.33 8.17 -0.38
N ASP A 259 3.06 8.52 -0.25
CA ASP A 259 2.44 9.08 0.96
C ASP A 259 1.57 8.05 1.72
N ALA A 260 1.33 6.87 1.13
CA ALA A 260 0.59 5.76 1.74
C ALA A 260 0.97 4.39 1.11
N LEU A 261 0.69 3.30 1.82
CA LEU A 261 0.83 1.91 1.34
C LEU A 261 -0.55 1.31 1.02
N TYR A 262 -0.62 0.51 -0.06
CA TYR A 262 -1.87 -0.05 -0.59
C TYR A 262 -1.77 -1.57 -0.84
N PRO A 263 -1.43 -2.39 0.19
CA PRO A 263 -1.29 -3.84 0.04
C PRO A 263 -2.62 -4.48 -0.36
N SER A 264 -2.58 -5.54 -1.17
CA SER A 264 -3.79 -6.27 -1.61
C SER A 264 -3.97 -7.54 -0.78
N ILE A 265 -5.04 -7.59 0.01
CA ILE A 265 -5.41 -8.71 0.91
C ILE A 265 -6.56 -9.56 0.34
N TYR A 266 -6.70 -9.56 -0.98
CA TYR A 266 -7.78 -10.28 -1.68
C TYR A 266 -7.74 -11.79 -1.43
N LEU A 267 -8.88 -12.33 -1.01
CA LEU A 267 -9.10 -13.76 -0.82
C LEU A 267 -9.74 -14.42 -2.04
N GLU A 268 -9.30 -15.67 -2.30
CA GLU A 268 -9.93 -16.62 -3.23
C GLU A 268 -10.52 -17.79 -2.45
N ASN A 269 -11.69 -18.30 -2.87
CA ASN A 269 -12.31 -19.48 -2.27
C ASN A 269 -11.63 -20.78 -2.77
N LYS A 270 -10.39 -21.01 -2.31
CA LYS A 270 -9.55 -22.17 -2.63
C LYS A 270 -8.87 -22.78 -1.40
N ASN A 271 -8.34 -21.95 -0.51
CA ASN A 271 -7.65 -22.37 0.73
C ASN A 271 -8.66 -22.45 1.89
N THR A 272 -8.26 -23.00 3.04
CA THR A 272 -9.13 -23.01 4.24
C THR A 272 -9.34 -21.59 4.80
N PRO A 273 -10.41 -21.32 5.58
CA PRO A 273 -10.57 -20.02 6.25
C PRO A 273 -9.36 -19.64 7.14
N GLU A 274 -8.77 -20.63 7.83
CA GLU A 274 -7.56 -20.45 8.64
C GLU A 274 -6.35 -20.01 7.78
N GLU A 275 -6.11 -20.66 6.65
CA GLU A 275 -5.02 -20.27 5.72
C GLU A 275 -5.27 -18.89 5.12
N ARG A 276 -6.53 -18.54 4.82
CA ARG A 276 -6.92 -17.21 4.33
C ARG A 276 -6.72 -16.11 5.38
N SER A 277 -7.07 -16.36 6.64
CA SER A 277 -6.80 -15.46 7.76
C SER A 277 -5.29 -15.23 7.95
N LYS A 278 -4.49 -16.29 7.90
CA LYS A 278 -3.02 -16.20 7.99
C LYS A 278 -2.38 -15.49 6.78
N TYR A 279 -2.96 -15.66 5.58
CA TYR A 279 -2.53 -14.95 4.37
C TYR A 279 -2.71 -13.43 4.51
N VAL A 280 -3.87 -12.97 5.00
CA VAL A 280 -4.11 -11.55 5.28
C VAL A 280 -3.13 -11.04 6.34
N LYS A 281 -2.97 -11.76 7.45
CA LYS A 281 -2.03 -11.41 8.53
C LYS A 281 -0.60 -11.25 8.02
N ALA A 282 -0.10 -12.18 7.21
CA ALA A 282 1.24 -12.11 6.64
C ALA A 282 1.46 -10.84 5.81
N ILE A 283 0.50 -10.47 4.97
CA ILE A 283 0.57 -9.25 4.14
C ILE A 283 0.54 -7.99 5.00
N LEU A 284 -0.34 -7.94 6.02
CA LEU A 284 -0.44 -6.80 6.94
C LEU A 284 0.84 -6.64 7.78
N GLU A 285 1.42 -7.73 8.28
CA GLU A 285 2.70 -7.72 9.00
C GLU A 285 3.85 -7.17 8.14
N GLU A 286 3.92 -7.52 6.85
CA GLU A 286 4.92 -6.97 5.93
C GLU A 286 4.65 -5.50 5.56
N ALA A 287 3.37 -5.10 5.41
CA ALA A 287 2.97 -3.72 5.23
C ALA A 287 3.40 -2.85 6.43
N LEU A 288 3.16 -3.34 7.66
CA LEU A 288 3.58 -2.69 8.89
C LEU A 288 5.10 -2.67 9.04
N ARG A 289 5.81 -3.74 8.63
CA ARG A 289 7.28 -3.76 8.63
C ARG A 289 7.84 -2.65 7.75
N ILE A 290 7.28 -2.44 6.55
CA ILE A 290 7.70 -1.37 5.64
C ILE A 290 7.28 0.01 6.17
N ALA A 291 6.03 0.18 6.62
CA ALA A 291 5.54 1.45 7.16
C ALA A 291 6.40 1.97 8.32
N ASN A 292 6.77 1.08 9.26
CA ASN A 292 7.60 1.42 10.42
C ASN A 292 9.08 1.68 10.10
N MET A 293 9.51 1.59 8.83
CA MET A 293 10.83 2.09 8.40
C MET A 293 10.83 3.62 8.18
N PHE A 294 9.66 4.26 8.22
CA PHE A 294 9.48 5.70 8.05
C PHE A 294 9.15 6.40 9.38
N SER A 295 9.41 7.72 9.45
CA SER A 295 9.07 8.54 10.62
C SER A 295 8.43 9.87 10.18
N PRO A 296 7.13 10.10 10.43
CA PRO A 296 6.16 9.13 10.99
C PRO A 296 6.00 7.90 10.06
N PRO A 297 5.46 6.76 10.56
CA PRO A 297 5.16 5.61 9.73
C PRO A 297 4.21 5.98 8.57
N LEU A 298 4.39 5.34 7.41
CA LEU A 298 3.47 5.52 6.29
C LEU A 298 2.09 4.91 6.62
N PRO A 299 0.97 5.61 6.35
CA PRO A 299 -0.35 5.06 6.59
C PRO A 299 -0.68 3.92 5.62
N ILE A 300 -1.42 2.91 6.10
CA ILE A 300 -1.73 1.68 5.36
C ILE A 300 -3.23 1.59 5.09
N TYR A 301 -3.59 1.46 3.80
CA TYR A 301 -4.98 1.24 3.37
C TYR A 301 -5.07 -0.06 2.57
N ALA A 302 -5.47 -1.13 3.24
CA ALA A 302 -5.46 -2.48 2.64
C ALA A 302 -6.62 -2.67 1.65
N TYR A 303 -6.30 -3.06 0.42
CA TYR A 303 -7.28 -3.39 -0.61
C TYR A 303 -7.92 -4.75 -0.33
N THR A 304 -9.23 -4.76 -0.10
CA THR A 304 -10.07 -5.95 0.08
C THR A 304 -11.22 -5.98 -0.93
N LYS A 305 -12.00 -7.06 -0.93
CA LYS A 305 -13.25 -7.20 -1.69
C LYS A 305 -14.37 -7.61 -0.73
N ILE A 306 -15.57 -7.68 -1.27
CA ILE A 306 -16.68 -8.43 -0.65
C ILE A 306 -16.96 -9.75 -1.40
N GLU A 307 -16.27 -10.02 -2.51
CA GLU A 307 -16.51 -11.17 -3.40
C GLU A 307 -15.23 -11.90 -3.78
N TYR A 308 -15.28 -13.24 -3.77
CA TYR A 308 -14.16 -14.09 -4.22
C TYR A 308 -13.91 -14.01 -5.73
N ASP A 309 -14.96 -13.94 -6.54
CA ASP A 309 -14.84 -13.87 -8.00
C ASP A 309 -15.94 -13.01 -8.63
N SER A 310 -15.77 -11.69 -8.47
CA SER A 310 -16.60 -10.66 -9.08
C SER A 310 -16.55 -10.63 -10.62
N ARG A 311 -15.65 -11.40 -11.26
CA ARG A 311 -15.49 -11.43 -12.73
C ARG A 311 -16.30 -12.55 -13.38
N THR A 312 -16.49 -13.69 -12.72
CA THR A 312 -17.21 -14.85 -13.29
C THR A 312 -18.42 -15.34 -12.50
N LYS A 313 -18.55 -15.02 -11.20
CA LYS A 313 -19.62 -15.52 -10.32
C LYS A 313 -20.40 -14.39 -9.66
N ILE A 314 -21.69 -14.29 -9.97
CA ILE A 314 -22.61 -13.35 -9.30
C ILE A 314 -23.04 -13.95 -7.96
N GLY A 315 -23.01 -13.15 -6.89
CA GLY A 315 -23.46 -13.55 -5.55
C GLY A 315 -22.47 -14.45 -4.78
N ASN A 316 -21.21 -14.51 -5.20
CA ASN A 316 -20.16 -15.31 -4.56
C ASN A 316 -19.35 -14.46 -3.56
N PHE A 317 -20.03 -14.03 -2.50
CA PHE A 317 -19.51 -13.15 -1.45
C PHE A 317 -18.61 -13.87 -0.43
N TYR A 318 -17.77 -13.10 0.26
CA TYR A 318 -16.99 -13.58 1.41
C TYR A 318 -17.91 -14.05 2.54
N ASN A 319 -17.51 -15.11 3.25
CA ASN A 319 -18.24 -15.57 4.42
C ASN A 319 -17.86 -14.73 5.66
N ALA A 320 -18.57 -14.92 6.79
CA ALA A 320 -18.31 -14.16 8.01
C ALA A 320 -16.87 -14.30 8.54
N GLU A 321 -16.23 -15.47 8.40
CA GLU A 321 -14.83 -15.71 8.79
C GLU A 321 -13.85 -14.87 7.94
N ASP A 322 -14.08 -14.81 6.62
CA ASP A 322 -13.27 -14.03 5.69
C ASP A 322 -13.52 -12.52 5.82
N LEU A 323 -14.72 -12.11 6.22
CA LEU A 323 -15.03 -10.72 6.58
C LEU A 323 -14.38 -10.35 7.92
N CYS A 324 -14.33 -11.22 8.94
CA CYS A 324 -13.47 -11.00 10.12
C CYS A 324 -12.00 -10.84 9.69
N SER A 325 -11.52 -11.73 8.82
CA SER A 325 -10.13 -11.73 8.34
C SER A 325 -9.77 -10.49 7.51
N THR A 326 -10.70 -9.87 6.80
CA THR A 326 -10.41 -8.77 5.86
C THR A 326 -10.95 -7.40 6.25
N ILE A 327 -11.75 -7.31 7.34
CA ILE A 327 -12.25 -6.05 7.91
C ILE A 327 -11.72 -5.88 9.33
N LYS A 328 -12.00 -6.85 10.22
CA LYS A 328 -11.65 -6.77 11.65
C LYS A 328 -10.15 -6.94 11.89
N GLN A 329 -9.51 -7.95 11.29
CA GLN A 329 -8.07 -8.19 11.48
C GLN A 329 -7.19 -6.98 11.07
N PRO A 330 -7.42 -6.29 9.93
CA PRO A 330 -6.77 -5.00 9.65
C PRO A 330 -6.91 -3.97 10.78
N ALA A 331 -8.11 -3.77 11.30
CA ALA A 331 -8.36 -2.82 12.39
C ALA A 331 -7.65 -3.23 13.69
N ASP A 332 -7.70 -4.51 14.06
CA ASP A 332 -7.10 -5.04 15.30
C ASP A 332 -5.56 -5.00 15.29
N ILE A 333 -4.93 -5.20 14.12
CA ILE A 333 -3.47 -5.08 13.97
C ILE A 333 -3.04 -3.60 13.87
N GLY A 334 -3.97 -2.68 13.56
CA GLY A 334 -3.76 -1.24 13.62
C GLY A 334 -3.26 -0.59 12.33
N VAL A 335 -3.79 -1.02 11.17
CA VAL A 335 -3.64 -0.23 9.93
C VAL A 335 -4.68 0.90 9.86
N ASP A 336 -4.44 1.96 9.09
CA ASP A 336 -5.30 3.14 9.00
C ASP A 336 -6.66 2.90 8.31
N GLY A 337 -6.79 1.83 7.53
CA GLY A 337 -8.05 1.52 6.89
C GLY A 337 -8.02 0.39 5.87
N ILE A 338 -9.18 0.23 5.23
CA ILE A 338 -9.43 -0.72 4.15
C ILE A 338 -10.10 -0.03 2.96
N ILE A 339 -9.89 -0.60 1.77
CA ILE A 339 -10.55 -0.17 0.53
C ILE A 339 -11.30 -1.36 -0.04
N PHE A 340 -12.62 -1.29 -0.10
CA PHE A 340 -13.46 -2.26 -0.80
C PHE A 340 -13.40 -2.01 -2.30
N TRP A 341 -12.84 -2.95 -3.05
CA TRP A 341 -12.73 -2.88 -4.50
C TRP A 341 -13.69 -3.85 -5.20
N GLY A 342 -14.30 -3.39 -6.30
CA GLY A 342 -15.28 -4.14 -7.07
C GLY A 342 -15.05 -4.09 -8.57
N SER A 343 -15.15 -5.24 -9.24
CA SER A 343 -15.07 -5.33 -10.69
C SER A 343 -16.29 -4.69 -11.37
N SER A 344 -16.05 -3.96 -12.45
CA SER A 344 -17.10 -3.44 -13.35
C SER A 344 -17.79 -4.54 -14.19
N ASN A 345 -17.21 -5.75 -14.25
CA ASN A 345 -17.79 -6.87 -15.00
C ASN A 345 -19.19 -7.20 -14.50
N ASN A 346 -20.17 -7.24 -15.41
CA ASN A 346 -21.57 -7.54 -15.12
C ASN A 346 -22.21 -6.68 -14.01
N ILE A 347 -21.66 -5.50 -13.69
CA ILE A 347 -22.03 -4.75 -12.46
C ILE A 347 -23.55 -4.53 -12.31
N LYS A 348 -24.25 -4.21 -13.40
CA LYS A 348 -25.72 -4.04 -13.43
C LYS A 348 -26.52 -5.27 -12.95
N GLN A 349 -25.98 -6.48 -13.12
CA GLN A 349 -26.59 -7.74 -12.68
C GLN A 349 -26.22 -8.06 -11.23
N ARG A 350 -25.11 -7.49 -10.73
CA ARG A 350 -24.58 -7.68 -9.37
C ARG A 350 -25.22 -6.72 -8.35
N CYS A 351 -25.62 -5.52 -8.76
CA CYS A 351 -26.22 -4.50 -7.89
C CYS A 351 -27.22 -5.04 -6.82
N PRO A 352 -28.27 -5.82 -7.16
CA PRO A 352 -29.20 -6.37 -6.16
C PRO A 352 -28.55 -7.28 -5.11
N PHE A 353 -27.50 -7.99 -5.52
CA PHE A 353 -26.76 -8.88 -4.63
C PHE A 353 -25.81 -8.08 -3.74
N ILE A 354 -25.17 -7.05 -4.30
CA ILE A 354 -24.26 -6.15 -3.56
C ILE A 354 -25.04 -5.39 -2.48
N GLU A 355 -26.18 -4.76 -2.82
CA GLU A 355 -27.05 -4.07 -1.86
C GLU A 355 -27.41 -5.00 -0.70
N LYS A 356 -27.98 -6.17 -1.01
CA LYS A 356 -28.37 -7.16 0.00
C LYS A 356 -27.20 -7.63 0.88
N GLU A 357 -26.00 -7.80 0.31
CA GLU A 357 -24.82 -8.23 1.07
C GLU A 357 -24.27 -7.11 1.96
N MET A 358 -24.30 -5.87 1.48
CA MET A 358 -23.93 -4.69 2.27
C MET A 358 -24.86 -4.53 3.47
N ASP A 359 -26.17 -4.53 3.24
CA ASP A 359 -27.16 -4.31 4.28
C ASP A 359 -27.24 -5.50 5.26
N GLY A 360 -27.05 -6.72 4.75
CA GLY A 360 -27.21 -7.97 5.51
C GLY A 360 -25.97 -8.47 6.25
N THR A 361 -24.76 -8.15 5.77
CA THR A 361 -23.52 -8.75 6.28
C THR A 361 -22.37 -7.76 6.38
N VAL A 362 -21.95 -7.13 5.27
CA VAL A 362 -20.69 -6.36 5.22
C VAL A 362 -20.76 -5.06 6.02
N GLY A 363 -21.85 -4.30 5.84
CA GLY A 363 -22.10 -3.07 6.59
C GLY A 363 -22.14 -3.31 8.12
N PRO A 364 -22.96 -4.27 8.60
CA PRO A 364 -22.95 -4.70 10.00
C PRO A 364 -21.57 -5.13 10.55
N CYS A 365 -20.70 -5.74 9.73
CA CYS A 365 -19.32 -6.07 10.15
C CYS A 365 -18.42 -4.84 10.37
N ILE A 366 -18.79 -3.66 9.87
CA ILE A 366 -18.05 -2.41 10.04
C ILE A 366 -18.67 -1.56 11.17
N THR A 367 -19.99 -1.67 11.39
CA THR A 367 -20.72 -0.85 12.37
C THR A 367 -21.02 -1.51 13.70
N SER A 368 -20.80 -2.81 13.86
CA SER A 368 -21.07 -3.50 15.12
C SER A 368 -20.19 -2.94 16.25
N GLN A 369 -20.75 -2.01 17.02
CA GLN A 369 -20.05 -1.14 17.97
C GLN A 369 -19.57 -1.91 19.23
N SER A 370 -18.48 -2.66 19.08
CA SER A 370 -17.57 -2.96 20.18
C SER A 370 -16.13 -3.08 19.68
N TYR A 371 -15.60 -1.99 19.11
CA TYR A 371 -14.16 -1.73 18.99
C TYR A 371 -13.50 -1.39 20.36
N VAL A 372 -14.19 -1.64 21.47
CA VAL A 372 -13.57 -1.89 22.77
C VAL A 372 -13.36 -3.39 22.86
N VAL A 373 -12.10 -3.82 22.74
CA VAL A 373 -11.73 -5.22 22.93
C VAL A 373 -11.87 -5.57 24.41
N ASP A 374 -12.89 -6.35 24.75
CA ASP A 374 -12.73 -7.33 25.82
C ASP A 374 -11.98 -8.52 25.23
N PRO A 375 -10.76 -8.84 25.69
CA PRO A 375 -10.02 -10.02 25.21
C PRO A 375 -10.78 -11.34 25.43
N ALA A 376 -11.76 -11.39 26.34
CA ALA A 376 -12.60 -12.55 26.58
C ALA A 376 -13.73 -12.74 25.55
N ASP A 377 -14.08 -11.71 24.76
CA ASP A 377 -15.16 -11.78 23.76
C ASP A 377 -14.64 -11.83 22.30
N TYR A 378 -13.34 -12.06 22.12
CA TYR A 378 -12.70 -12.23 20.81
C TYR A 378 -13.08 -13.57 20.16
N LYS A 379 -14.17 -13.57 19.39
CA LYS A 379 -14.75 -14.74 18.71
C LYS A 379 -14.30 -14.94 17.25
N CYS A 380 -13.02 -14.67 16.97
CA CYS A 380 -12.35 -15.28 15.81
C CYS A 380 -11.28 -16.22 16.41
N ASP A 381 -11.41 -17.54 16.18
CA ASP A 381 -10.92 -18.62 17.07
C ASP A 381 -9.44 -18.56 17.53
N CYS A 382 -9.16 -19.14 18.72
CA CYS A 382 -7.84 -19.16 19.37
C CYS A 382 -6.67 -19.48 18.39
N ASP A 383 -5.68 -18.58 18.32
CA ASP A 383 -4.45 -18.75 17.53
C ASP A 383 -3.62 -19.99 17.95
N TYR A 384 -3.04 -20.71 16.99
CA TYR A 384 -2.20 -21.88 17.26
C TYR A 384 -0.90 -21.49 17.96
N GLY A 385 -0.81 -21.76 19.28
CA GLY A 385 0.39 -21.59 20.10
C GLY A 385 0.25 -20.68 21.32
N TYR A 386 -0.91 -20.02 21.49
CA TYR A 386 -1.20 -19.16 22.65
C TYR A 386 -1.88 -19.90 23.80
N SER A 387 -1.76 -19.36 25.03
CA SER A 387 -2.59 -19.89 26.11
C SER A 387 -2.92 -19.07 27.37
N GLY A 388 -4.17 -19.18 27.82
CA GLY A 388 -4.75 -18.77 29.11
C GLY A 388 -5.90 -19.71 29.52
N ASP A 389 -6.72 -19.35 30.52
CA ASP A 389 -7.76 -20.27 31.05
C ASP A 389 -8.80 -20.72 30.00
N ASP A 390 -9.12 -19.88 29.00
CA ASP A 390 -10.02 -20.22 27.86
C ASP A 390 -9.31 -20.65 26.56
N CYS A 391 -7.98 -20.72 26.52
CA CYS A 391 -7.22 -21.42 25.48
C CYS A 391 -6.00 -22.11 26.13
N SER A 392 -6.05 -23.35 26.62
CA SER A 392 -4.90 -24.06 27.25
C SER A 392 -3.73 -24.49 26.31
N LYS A 393 -2.45 -24.21 26.59
CA LYS A 393 -1.31 -24.90 25.91
C LYS A 393 -1.16 -26.29 26.53
N LYS A 394 -1.41 -27.33 25.74
CA LYS A 394 -1.04 -28.70 26.14
C LYS A 394 0.31 -29.05 25.52
N ASP A 395 1.34 -29.10 26.35
CA ASP A 395 2.55 -29.86 26.02
C ASP A 395 2.17 -31.35 25.90
N GLU A 396 2.48 -31.96 24.76
CA GLU A 396 2.30 -33.40 24.56
C GLU A 396 3.39 -34.18 25.34
N THR A 397 3.20 -34.33 26.65
CA THR A 397 3.94 -35.35 27.41
C THR A 397 3.42 -36.74 27.05
N ILE A 398 4.10 -37.37 26.08
CA ILE A 398 3.96 -38.80 25.78
C ILE A 398 4.40 -39.60 27.01
N THR A 399 3.47 -39.96 27.89
CA THR A 399 3.70 -40.98 28.94
C THR A 399 3.41 -42.36 28.38
N SER A 400 4.46 -43.07 27.99
CA SER A 400 4.42 -44.51 27.73
C SER A 400 4.29 -45.30 29.03
N SER A 401 3.17 -46.01 29.25
CA SER A 401 3.16 -47.30 29.98
C SER A 401 1.76 -47.93 30.08
N LYS A 402 1.47 -48.93 29.26
CA LYS A 402 1.55 -50.35 29.67
C LYS A 402 1.38 -51.28 28.48
#